data_AF-A0A1F4GB46-F1
#
_entry.id   AF-A0A1F4GB46-F1
#
_cell.length_a   1.000
_cell.length_b   1.000
_cell.length_c   1.000
_cell.angle_alpha   90.00
_cell.angle_beta   90.00
_cell.angle_gamma   90.00
#
_symmetry.space_group_name_H-M   'P 1'
#
loop_
_entity.id
_entity.type
_entity.pdbx_description
1 polymer ?
#
loop_
_entity_poly.entity_id
_entity_poly.type
_entity_poly.pdbx_seq_one_letter_code
_entity_poly.pdbx_strand_id
1 'polypeptide(L)'
;MQFSFSSLRTIALAAAVGAVSFSAQADLTIPLNATVSDSVQAFPEPVMRAFKAVDILVEGKGTTSALDAPGIGGNSSTFNFPITRIVIGPWLSIKSGSAVGSALVFTRVAYDEITDEESTKQLTLANFTIDYVGHRVLADTTHSGKTIRQMPVYNFNTATPLGLRYKFPLAISGYEQLDQLYLTPEAKAAYTDGLALPIFALPSLKNDFGTLTQTVTLKLRSRPISTRPYVAQ
;
A
#
# COMPACT_ATOMS: atom_id res chain seq x y z
N MET A 1 56.82 13.82 -14.80
CA MET A 1 55.43 14.31 -14.77
C MET A 1 54.52 13.11 -14.54
N GLN A 2 53.90 13.01 -13.38
CA GLN A 2 52.90 11.99 -13.09
C GLN A 2 51.83 12.66 -12.23
N PHE A 3 50.70 13.02 -12.85
CA PHE A 3 49.57 13.60 -12.15
C PHE A 3 48.64 12.48 -11.69
N SER A 4 48.60 12.25 -10.38
CA SER A 4 47.61 11.40 -9.72
C SER A 4 46.29 12.20 -9.61
N PHE A 5 45.27 11.81 -10.37
CA PHE A 5 43.93 12.33 -10.19
C PHE A 5 43.22 11.56 -9.08
N SER A 6 43.28 12.11 -7.86
CA SER A 6 42.41 11.69 -6.77
C SER A 6 41.00 12.22 -7.05
N SER A 7 40.07 11.35 -7.47
CA SER A 7 38.67 11.71 -7.62
C SER A 7 38.06 11.97 -6.24
N LEU A 8 37.95 13.24 -5.85
CA LEU A 8 37.17 13.67 -4.70
C LEU A 8 35.69 13.38 -5.01
N ARG A 9 35.16 12.28 -4.46
CA ARG A 9 33.72 12.03 -4.41
C ARG A 9 33.12 12.91 -3.31
N THR A 10 32.88 14.17 -3.62
CA THR A 10 32.04 15.05 -2.81
C THR A 10 30.58 14.68 -3.07
N ILE A 11 29.96 13.93 -2.15
CA ILE A 11 28.50 13.86 -2.06
C ILE A 11 28.11 14.62 -0.80
N ALA A 12 27.81 15.90 -0.98
CA ALA A 12 27.09 16.70 -0.01
C ALA A 12 25.64 16.17 0.07
N LEU A 13 25.27 15.54 1.19
CA LEU A 13 23.88 15.24 1.52
C LEU A 13 23.62 15.68 2.96
N ALA A 14 23.42 16.98 3.11
CA ALA A 14 22.96 17.61 4.34
C ALA A 14 22.02 18.76 3.98
N ALA A 15 20.85 18.46 3.39
CA ALA A 15 19.74 19.39 3.23
C ALA A 15 18.49 18.66 2.71
N ALA A 16 17.68 18.08 3.61
CA ALA A 16 16.29 17.73 3.26
C ALA A 16 15.30 17.82 4.44
N VAL A 17 15.73 18.31 5.60
CA VAL A 17 14.85 18.62 6.73
C VAL A 17 15.15 20.05 7.17
N GLY A 18 14.97 21.01 6.25
CA GLY A 18 15.24 22.41 6.47
C GLY A 18 14.00 23.25 6.21
N ALA A 19 13.45 23.82 7.28
CA ALA A 19 12.40 24.85 7.30
C ALA A 19 11.07 24.50 6.61
N VAL A 20 10.29 23.63 7.24
CA VAL A 20 8.83 23.72 7.11
C VAL A 20 8.36 24.86 8.01
N SER A 21 8.01 26.00 7.42
CA SER A 21 7.36 27.10 8.11
C SER A 21 6.02 26.62 8.63
N PHE A 22 5.88 26.52 9.96
CA PHE A 22 4.63 26.20 10.64
C PHE A 22 3.65 27.36 10.48
N SER A 23 2.92 27.44 9.38
CA SER A 23 1.68 28.21 9.34
C SER A 23 0.58 27.38 10.01
N ALA A 24 0.01 27.86 11.11
CA ALA A 24 -0.96 27.16 11.96
C ALA A 24 -2.30 26.75 11.28
N GLN A 25 -2.40 26.87 9.95
CA GLN A 25 -3.60 26.60 9.14
C GLN A 25 -3.34 25.73 7.90
N ALA A 26 -2.09 25.29 7.64
CA ALA A 26 -1.79 24.47 6.46
C ALA A 26 -1.36 23.06 6.86
N ASP A 27 -1.90 22.07 6.17
CA ASP A 27 -1.47 20.68 6.29
C ASP A 27 0.03 20.56 5.93
N LEU A 28 0.79 19.95 6.83
CA LEU A 28 2.21 19.66 6.65
C LEU A 28 2.35 18.31 5.93
N THR A 29 2.86 18.34 4.69
CA THR A 29 3.22 17.10 3.98
C THR A 29 4.69 16.76 4.24
N ILE A 30 4.94 15.57 4.78
CA ILE A 30 6.29 15.06 5.03
C ILE A 30 6.60 13.95 4.00
N PRO A 31 7.60 14.14 3.12
CA PRO A 31 8.07 13.09 2.23
C PRO A 31 8.86 12.03 3.02
N LEU A 32 8.53 10.76 2.80
CA LEU A 32 9.16 9.60 3.45
C LEU A 32 9.82 8.64 2.45
N ASN A 33 9.84 9.00 1.16
CA ASN A 33 10.40 8.16 0.11
C ASN A 33 11.92 7.91 0.27
N ALA A 34 12.63 8.72 1.07
CA ALA A 34 14.05 8.53 1.40
C ALA A 34 14.29 7.81 2.74
N THR A 35 13.24 7.45 3.49
CA THR A 35 13.36 6.76 4.77
C THR A 35 12.81 5.34 4.70
N VAL A 36 13.22 4.44 5.61
CA VAL A 36 12.71 3.07 5.74
C VAL A 36 11.34 3.09 6.43
N SER A 37 10.38 3.78 5.84
CA SER A 37 9.00 3.82 6.32
C SER A 37 8.16 2.90 5.45
N ASP A 38 7.39 2.03 6.10
CA ASP A 38 6.78 0.84 5.50
C ASP A 38 5.38 0.63 6.06
N SER A 39 4.46 0.17 5.21
CA SER A 39 3.11 -0.26 5.57
C SER A 39 2.94 -1.71 5.15
N VAL A 40 2.81 -2.61 6.12
CA VAL A 40 2.73 -4.06 5.88
C VAL A 40 1.28 -4.51 5.95
N GLN A 41 0.77 -5.07 4.85
CA GLN A 41 -0.51 -5.78 4.83
C GLN A 41 -0.29 -7.25 5.13
N ALA A 42 -1.08 -7.80 6.05
CA ALA A 42 -1.14 -9.23 6.28
C ALA A 42 -2.57 -9.72 6.03
N PHE A 43 -2.75 -10.63 5.06
CA PHE A 43 -4.02 -11.28 4.80
C PHE A 43 -4.21 -12.48 5.74
N PRO A 44 -5.39 -12.64 6.35
CA PRO A 44 -5.64 -13.74 7.26
C PRO A 44 -5.95 -15.01 6.47
N GLU A 45 -5.73 -16.14 7.11
CA GLU A 45 -5.88 -17.47 6.50
C GLU A 45 -7.25 -17.71 5.83
N PRO A 46 -8.41 -17.28 6.37
CA PRO A 46 -9.70 -17.43 5.70
C PRO A 46 -9.76 -16.72 4.34
N VAL A 47 -9.11 -15.56 4.20
CA VAL A 47 -9.03 -14.82 2.93
C VAL A 47 -8.10 -15.53 1.96
N MET A 48 -6.95 -16.00 2.42
CA MET A 48 -6.02 -16.79 1.60
C MET A 48 -6.67 -18.09 1.08
N ARG A 49 -7.46 -18.76 1.92
CA ARG A 49 -8.26 -19.92 1.50
C ARG A 49 -9.33 -19.55 0.49
N ALA A 50 -10.00 -18.41 0.64
CA ALA A 50 -10.98 -17.94 -0.32
C ALA A 50 -10.33 -17.64 -1.68
N PHE A 51 -9.15 -17.01 -1.70
CA PHE A 51 -8.38 -16.80 -2.92
C PHE A 51 -8.03 -18.13 -3.60
N LYS A 52 -7.51 -19.09 -2.83
CA LYS A 52 -7.22 -20.43 -3.34
C LYS A 52 -8.46 -21.14 -3.91
N ALA A 53 -9.62 -21.00 -3.27
CA ALA A 53 -10.84 -21.70 -3.68
C ALA A 53 -11.37 -21.29 -5.06
N VAL A 54 -10.91 -20.15 -5.59
CA VAL A 54 -11.26 -19.66 -6.92
C VAL A 54 -10.02 -19.34 -7.75
N ASP A 55 -8.86 -19.92 -7.39
CA ASP A 55 -7.59 -19.78 -8.09
C ASP A 55 -7.16 -18.33 -8.34
N ILE A 56 -7.39 -17.45 -7.36
CA ILE A 56 -6.84 -16.09 -7.38
C ILE A 56 -5.37 -16.13 -6.96
N LEU A 57 -4.51 -15.59 -7.81
CA LEU A 57 -3.11 -15.27 -7.51
C LEU A 57 -2.96 -13.80 -7.18
N VAL A 58 -2.14 -13.48 -6.18
CA VAL A 58 -1.87 -12.13 -5.70
C VAL A 58 -0.38 -11.83 -5.82
N GLU A 59 -0.04 -10.81 -6.60
CA GLU A 59 1.33 -10.38 -6.83
C GLU A 59 1.56 -8.94 -6.39
N GLY A 60 2.68 -8.71 -5.68
CA GLY A 60 3.18 -7.36 -5.46
C GLY A 60 3.83 -6.80 -6.73
N LYS A 61 3.41 -5.62 -7.18
CA LYS A 61 4.01 -4.90 -8.31
C LYS A 61 4.44 -3.48 -7.92
N GLY A 62 5.18 -2.84 -8.82
CA GLY A 62 5.73 -1.51 -8.58
C GLY A 62 6.77 -1.56 -7.46
N THR A 63 6.56 -0.81 -6.38
CA THR A 63 7.45 -0.78 -5.22
C THR A 63 7.06 -1.76 -4.11
N THR A 64 5.98 -2.52 -4.30
CA THR A 64 5.53 -3.55 -3.35
C THR A 64 6.50 -4.74 -3.33
N SER A 65 6.76 -5.31 -2.16
CA SER A 65 7.48 -6.58 -2.02
C SER A 65 6.69 -7.59 -1.16
N ALA A 66 6.63 -8.84 -1.58
CA ALA A 66 6.20 -9.95 -0.72
C ALA A 66 7.21 -10.15 0.42
N LEU A 67 6.74 -10.41 1.64
CA LEU A 67 7.61 -10.58 2.82
C LEU A 67 7.74 -12.04 3.26
N ASP A 68 6.84 -12.91 2.81
CA ASP A 68 6.85 -14.34 3.08
C ASP A 68 6.90 -15.16 1.78
N ALA A 69 7.37 -16.40 1.90
CA ALA A 69 7.34 -17.34 0.80
C ALA A 69 5.88 -17.69 0.42
N PRO A 70 5.60 -18.01 -0.85
CA PRO A 70 4.30 -18.49 -1.27
C PRO A 70 3.76 -19.61 -0.38
N GLY A 71 2.53 -19.44 0.12
CA GLY A 71 1.84 -20.39 1.00
C GLY A 71 0.55 -20.91 0.34
N ILE A 72 -0.58 -20.65 0.99
CA ILE A 72 -1.90 -21.13 0.56
C ILE A 72 -2.24 -20.58 -0.83
N GLY A 73 -2.46 -21.48 -1.79
CA GLY A 73 -2.82 -21.11 -3.17
C GLY A 73 -1.67 -20.49 -3.95
N GLY A 74 -0.42 -20.70 -3.54
CA GLY A 74 0.75 -20.12 -4.21
C GLY A 74 0.93 -18.62 -3.94
N ASN A 75 0.21 -18.06 -2.97
CA ASN A 75 0.27 -16.65 -2.64
C ASN A 75 1.11 -16.38 -1.39
N SER A 76 1.87 -15.30 -1.42
CA SER A 76 2.38 -14.64 -0.20
C SER A 76 1.20 -14.11 0.61
N SER A 77 1.23 -14.26 1.93
CA SER A 77 0.19 -13.72 2.81
C SER A 77 0.47 -12.27 3.23
N THR A 78 1.72 -11.83 3.08
CA THR A 78 2.19 -10.56 3.64
C THR A 78 2.93 -9.72 2.60
N PHE A 79 2.48 -8.48 2.42
CA PHE A 79 3.05 -7.54 1.45
C PHE A 79 3.50 -6.25 2.13
N ASN A 80 4.69 -5.78 1.80
CA ASN A 80 5.19 -4.47 2.20
C ASN A 80 4.91 -3.41 1.13
N PHE A 81 4.33 -2.29 1.56
CA PHE A 81 4.14 -1.08 0.79
C PHE A 81 4.98 0.05 1.37
N PRO A 82 6.07 0.44 0.70
CA PRO A 82 6.89 1.53 1.20
C PRO A 82 6.12 2.85 1.23
N ILE A 83 6.12 3.51 2.39
CA ILE A 83 5.43 4.77 2.60
C ILE A 83 6.24 5.89 1.94
N THR A 84 5.56 6.65 1.09
CA THR A 84 6.15 7.74 0.31
C THR A 84 5.92 9.11 0.93
N ARG A 85 4.81 9.29 1.66
CA ARG A 85 4.49 10.55 2.35
C ARG A 85 3.48 10.33 3.49
N ILE A 86 3.46 11.28 4.41
CA ILE A 86 2.38 11.48 5.39
C ILE A 86 1.93 12.94 5.35
N VAL A 87 0.67 13.17 5.67
CA VAL A 87 0.08 14.52 5.81
C VAL A 87 -0.35 14.70 7.25
N ILE A 88 0.16 15.75 7.90
CA ILE A 88 -0.13 16.13 9.27
C ILE A 88 -0.96 17.41 9.22
N GLY A 89 -2.18 17.35 9.72
CA GLY A 89 -3.06 18.50 9.82
C GLY A 89 -2.84 19.32 11.10
N PRO A 90 -3.75 20.27 11.36
CA PRO A 90 -3.73 21.04 12.60
C PRO A 90 -3.69 20.14 13.84
N TRP A 91 -3.05 20.64 14.90
CA TRP A 91 -2.90 19.94 16.18
C TRP A 91 -2.12 18.62 16.10
N LEU A 92 -1.25 18.47 15.09
CA LEU A 92 -0.41 17.28 14.87
C LEU A 92 -1.22 16.00 14.59
N SER A 93 -2.49 16.15 14.17
CA SER A 93 -3.30 15.01 13.74
C SER A 93 -2.81 14.48 12.40
N ILE A 94 -2.59 13.17 12.28
CA ILE A 94 -2.23 12.57 11.00
C ILE A 94 -3.52 12.46 10.17
N LYS A 95 -3.52 13.09 9.00
CA LYS A 95 -4.66 13.12 8.07
C LYS A 95 -4.60 11.99 7.07
N SER A 96 -3.42 11.72 6.53
CA SER A 96 -3.22 10.61 5.59
C SER A 96 -1.79 10.10 5.55
N GLY A 97 -1.62 8.88 5.07
CA GLY A 97 -0.34 8.29 4.67
C GLY A 97 -0.48 7.64 3.30
N SER A 98 0.52 7.78 2.41
CA SER A 98 0.45 7.23 1.06
C SER A 98 1.65 6.36 0.72
N ALA A 99 1.40 5.25 0.02
CA ALA A 99 2.39 4.36 -0.59
C ALA A 99 2.27 4.42 -2.13
N VAL A 100 2.57 5.60 -2.70
CA VAL A 100 2.48 5.84 -4.15
C VAL A 100 3.50 4.98 -4.90
N GLY A 101 3.11 4.40 -6.03
CA GLY A 101 3.96 3.49 -6.81
C GLY A 101 3.88 2.02 -6.36
N SER A 102 3.24 1.73 -5.23
CA SER A 102 2.97 0.37 -4.79
C SER A 102 1.68 -0.16 -5.43
N ALA A 103 1.65 -1.45 -5.76
CA ALA A 103 0.46 -2.13 -6.27
C ALA A 103 0.35 -3.59 -5.80
N LEU A 104 -0.89 -4.07 -5.73
CA LEU A 104 -1.26 -5.48 -5.69
C LEU A 104 -2.05 -5.81 -6.95
N VAL A 105 -1.66 -6.88 -7.64
CA VAL A 105 -2.36 -7.41 -8.81
C VAL A 105 -2.97 -8.75 -8.43
N PHE A 106 -4.28 -8.84 -8.51
CA PHE A 106 -5.07 -10.04 -8.32
C PHE A 106 -5.41 -10.58 -9.71
N THR A 107 -5.06 -11.84 -9.97
CA THR A 107 -5.29 -12.50 -11.25
C THR A 107 -6.05 -13.78 -11.03
N ARG A 108 -7.05 -14.06 -11.88
CA ARG A 108 -7.80 -15.31 -11.88
C ARG A 108 -7.99 -15.79 -13.31
N VAL A 109 -7.82 -17.09 -13.55
CA VAL A 109 -8.27 -17.72 -14.80
C VAL A 109 -9.73 -18.11 -14.63
N ALA A 110 -10.62 -17.47 -15.38
CA ALA A 110 -12.04 -17.75 -15.38
C ALA A 110 -12.37 -18.64 -16.58
N TYR A 111 -12.93 -19.81 -16.31
CA TYR A 111 -13.41 -20.73 -17.34
C TYR A 111 -14.90 -20.48 -17.60
N ASP A 112 -15.26 -20.38 -18.88
CA ASP A 112 -16.65 -20.30 -19.34
C ASP A 112 -17.09 -21.68 -19.82
N GLU A 113 -18.01 -22.30 -19.07
CA GLU A 113 -18.52 -23.65 -19.36
C GLU A 113 -19.36 -23.73 -20.65
N ILE A 114 -19.88 -22.60 -21.14
CA ILE A 114 -20.72 -22.55 -22.34
C ILE A 114 -19.83 -22.48 -23.59
N THR A 115 -18.76 -21.70 -23.54
CA THR A 115 -17.87 -21.50 -24.68
C THR A 115 -16.64 -22.42 -24.67
N ASP A 116 -16.37 -23.13 -23.57
CA ASP A 116 -15.14 -23.93 -23.38
C ASP A 116 -13.87 -23.07 -23.52
N GLU A 117 -13.95 -21.79 -23.11
CA GLU A 117 -12.86 -20.83 -23.19
C GLU A 117 -12.40 -20.37 -21.81
N GLU A 118 -11.08 -20.24 -21.66
CA GLU A 118 -10.46 -19.61 -20.50
C GLU A 118 -10.20 -18.13 -20.77
N SER A 119 -10.51 -17.28 -19.78
CA SER A 119 -10.20 -15.86 -19.83
C SER A 119 -9.50 -15.41 -18.55
N THR A 120 -8.35 -14.77 -18.71
CA THR A 120 -7.64 -14.15 -17.58
C THR A 120 -8.38 -12.89 -17.15
N LYS A 121 -8.77 -12.85 -15.88
CA LYS A 121 -9.40 -11.71 -15.21
C LYS A 121 -8.40 -11.11 -14.24
N GLN A 122 -8.39 -9.79 -14.15
CA GLN A 122 -7.41 -9.06 -13.35
C GLN A 122 -8.06 -7.86 -12.66
N LEU A 123 -7.76 -7.73 -11.37
CA LEU A 123 -8.01 -6.55 -10.56
C LEU A 123 -6.68 -6.03 -10.04
N THR A 124 -6.40 -4.75 -10.25
CA THR A 124 -5.20 -4.09 -9.72
C THR A 124 -5.61 -3.02 -8.72
N LEU A 125 -5.02 -3.06 -7.52
CA LEU A 125 -5.12 -2.01 -6.51
C LEU A 125 -3.74 -1.35 -6.39
N ALA A 126 -3.67 -0.03 -6.59
CA ALA A 126 -2.40 0.69 -6.65
C ALA A 126 -2.45 2.04 -5.94
N ASN A 127 -1.28 2.65 -5.71
CA ASN A 127 -1.14 4.02 -5.21
C ASN A 127 -1.95 4.25 -3.92
N PHE A 128 -1.76 3.37 -2.95
CA PHE A 128 -2.56 3.31 -1.73
C PHE A 128 -2.45 4.58 -0.89
N THR A 129 -3.57 4.99 -0.30
CA THR A 129 -3.65 6.06 0.71
C THR A 129 -4.49 5.58 1.88
N ILE A 130 -3.99 5.74 3.10
CA ILE A 130 -4.80 5.65 4.31
C ILE A 130 -5.38 7.04 4.56
N ASP A 131 -6.70 7.15 4.57
CA ASP A 131 -7.46 8.32 4.99
C ASP A 131 -7.92 8.12 6.44
N TYR A 132 -7.20 8.74 7.37
CA TYR A 132 -7.47 8.64 8.80
C TYR A 132 -8.71 9.45 9.23
N VAL A 133 -9.14 10.41 8.43
CA VAL A 133 -10.35 11.19 8.73
C VAL A 133 -11.59 10.38 8.35
N GLY A 134 -11.57 9.75 7.18
CA GLY A 134 -12.66 8.91 6.69
C GLY A 134 -12.65 7.47 7.20
N HIS A 135 -11.62 7.05 7.94
CA HIS A 135 -11.37 5.66 8.37
C HIS A 135 -11.38 4.67 7.19
N ARG A 136 -10.71 5.04 6.09
CA ARG A 136 -10.69 4.27 4.83
C ARG A 136 -9.30 4.09 4.27
N VAL A 137 -9.06 2.92 3.67
CA VAL A 137 -7.95 2.71 2.75
C VAL A 137 -8.45 2.96 1.34
N LEU A 138 -7.79 3.84 0.60
CA LEU A 138 -8.07 4.20 -0.77
C LEU A 138 -7.01 3.61 -1.69
N ALA A 139 -7.38 3.27 -2.92
CA ALA A 139 -6.44 2.86 -3.96
C ALA A 139 -6.96 3.26 -5.34
N ASP A 140 -6.05 3.43 -6.29
CA ASP A 140 -6.41 3.39 -7.70
C ASP A 140 -6.77 1.95 -8.05
N THR A 141 -8.02 1.73 -8.47
CA THR A 141 -8.57 0.42 -8.76
C THR A 141 -8.74 0.28 -10.27
N THR A 142 -8.04 -0.69 -10.86
CA THR A 142 -8.10 -0.97 -12.29
C THR A 142 -8.62 -2.37 -12.54
N HIS A 143 -9.67 -2.48 -13.36
CA HIS A 143 -10.15 -3.74 -13.92
C HIS A 143 -10.85 -3.46 -15.25
N SER A 144 -10.92 -4.45 -16.14
CA SER A 144 -11.57 -4.33 -17.45
C SER A 144 -11.10 -3.10 -18.28
N GLY A 145 -9.82 -2.76 -18.17
CA GLY A 145 -9.21 -1.62 -18.87
C GLY A 145 -9.60 -0.22 -18.35
N LYS A 146 -10.32 -0.14 -17.21
CA LYS A 146 -10.76 1.13 -16.61
C LYS A 146 -10.13 1.32 -15.24
N THR A 147 -9.66 2.54 -14.96
CA THR A 147 -9.10 2.91 -13.67
C THR A 147 -10.01 3.91 -12.96
N ILE A 148 -10.42 3.58 -11.73
CA ILE A 148 -11.08 4.48 -10.78
C ILE A 148 -10.02 4.95 -9.79
N ARG A 149 -9.70 6.24 -9.77
CA ARG A 149 -8.65 6.80 -8.89
C ARG A 149 -9.14 6.91 -7.45
N GLN A 150 -8.27 6.53 -6.51
CA GLN A 150 -8.49 6.63 -5.05
C GLN A 150 -9.89 6.14 -4.61
N MET A 151 -10.34 5.03 -5.19
CA MET A 151 -11.56 4.35 -4.76
C MET A 151 -11.39 3.84 -3.33
N PRO A 152 -12.38 4.02 -2.44
CA PRO A 152 -12.38 3.37 -1.13
C PRO A 152 -12.35 1.85 -1.28
N VAL A 153 -11.31 1.21 -0.74
CA VAL A 153 -11.12 -0.25 -0.77
C VAL A 153 -11.56 -0.89 0.53
N TYR A 154 -11.01 -0.44 1.66
CA TYR A 154 -11.32 -0.97 2.98
C TYR A 154 -11.87 0.13 3.88
N ASN A 155 -12.84 -0.20 4.72
CA ASN A 155 -13.01 0.47 6.01
C ASN A 155 -12.10 -0.22 7.03
N PHE A 156 -11.60 0.51 8.01
CA PHE A 156 -10.71 -0.04 9.03
C PHE A 156 -11.08 0.42 10.44
N ASN A 157 -10.64 -0.34 11.43
CA ASN A 157 -10.55 0.07 12.82
C ASN A 157 -9.09 0.38 13.19
N THR A 158 -8.88 1.33 14.09
CA THR A 158 -7.55 1.66 14.62
C THR A 158 -7.29 0.86 15.89
N ALA A 159 -6.59 -0.27 15.75
CA ALA A 159 -6.25 -1.13 16.87
C ALA A 159 -5.19 -0.51 17.79
N THR A 160 -4.14 0.06 17.20
CA THR A 160 -3.09 0.80 17.91
C THR A 160 -2.90 2.15 17.22
N PRO A 161 -3.27 3.28 17.85
CA PRO A 161 -3.14 4.59 17.22
C PRO A 161 -1.67 4.95 17.01
N LEU A 162 -1.39 5.72 15.95
CA LEU A 162 -0.04 6.14 15.62
C LEU A 162 0.60 6.97 16.74
N GLY A 163 1.48 6.33 17.51
CA GLY A 163 2.29 6.98 18.53
C GLY A 163 3.51 7.65 17.90
N LEU A 164 3.38 8.90 17.43
CA LEU A 164 4.53 9.68 16.97
C LEU A 164 5.40 10.06 18.18
N ARG A 165 6.54 9.38 18.33
CA ARG A 165 7.56 9.81 19.29
C ARG A 165 8.43 10.86 18.61
N TYR A 166 8.24 12.11 19.00
CA TYR A 166 9.09 13.22 18.59
C TYR A 166 10.23 13.40 19.60
N LYS A 167 11.48 13.23 19.16
CA LYS A 167 12.66 13.61 19.92
C LYS A 167 13.48 14.61 19.12
N PHE A 168 13.43 15.87 19.55
CA PHE A 168 14.29 16.92 19.01
C PHE A 168 15.77 16.56 19.23
N PRO A 169 16.67 16.79 18.24
CA PRO A 169 16.43 17.43 16.94
C PRO A 169 16.10 16.47 15.76
N LEU A 170 16.10 15.14 15.93
CA LEU A 170 16.27 14.23 14.77
C LEU A 170 15.56 12.85 14.83
N ALA A 171 14.52 12.64 15.63
CA ALA A 171 13.77 11.37 15.56
C ALA A 171 12.25 11.56 15.52
N ILE A 172 11.64 11.13 14.41
CA ILE A 172 10.24 10.76 14.30
C ILE A 172 10.23 9.24 14.11
N SER A 173 9.74 8.52 15.11
CA SER A 173 9.42 7.11 14.98
C SER A 173 7.94 6.92 15.25
N GLY A 174 7.27 6.13 14.42
CA GLY A 174 5.85 5.83 14.54
C GLY A 174 5.60 4.35 14.35
N TYR A 175 4.73 3.81 15.19
CA TYR A 175 4.13 2.49 15.01
C TYR A 175 2.62 2.66 15.09
N GLU A 176 1.91 2.05 14.15
CA GLU A 176 0.47 1.99 14.10
C GLU A 176 0.04 0.63 13.57
N GLN A 177 -1.13 0.18 14.03
CA GLN A 177 -1.78 -0.99 13.50
C GLN A 177 -3.26 -0.71 13.29
N LEU A 178 -3.69 -0.94 12.04
CA LEU A 178 -5.08 -0.96 11.62
C LEU A 178 -5.52 -2.42 11.46
N ASP A 179 -6.75 -2.72 11.84
CA ASP A 179 -7.36 -4.04 11.72
C ASP A 179 -8.80 -3.93 11.20
N GLN A 180 -9.50 -5.07 11.13
CA GLN A 180 -10.88 -5.13 10.67
C GLN A 180 -11.05 -4.52 9.28
N LEU A 181 -10.19 -4.94 8.35
CA LEU A 181 -10.14 -4.44 6.99
C LEU A 181 -11.30 -5.03 6.19
N TYR A 182 -12.45 -4.39 6.23
CA TYR A 182 -13.63 -4.84 5.49
C TYR A 182 -13.76 -4.11 4.17
N LEU A 183 -13.92 -4.88 3.09
CA LEU A 183 -14.16 -4.31 1.77
C LEU A 183 -15.42 -3.42 1.77
N THR A 184 -15.29 -2.24 1.18
CA THR A 184 -16.41 -1.33 0.90
C THR A 184 -17.35 -1.94 -0.14
N PRO A 185 -18.60 -1.46 -0.26
CA PRO A 185 -19.51 -1.91 -1.33
C PRO A 185 -18.92 -1.77 -2.73
N GLU A 186 -18.23 -0.65 -3.01
CA GLU A 186 -17.59 -0.37 -4.29
C GLU A 186 -16.44 -1.34 -4.57
N ALA A 187 -15.63 -1.65 -3.55
CA ALA A 187 -14.55 -2.62 -3.69
C ALA A 187 -15.10 -4.04 -3.89
N LYS A 188 -16.17 -4.43 -3.20
CA LYS A 188 -16.84 -5.73 -3.42
C LYS A 188 -17.30 -5.88 -4.87
N ALA A 189 -17.86 -4.82 -5.44
CA ALA A 189 -18.24 -4.80 -6.86
C ALA A 189 -17.01 -4.95 -7.76
N ALA A 190 -15.93 -4.17 -7.51
CA ALA A 190 -14.70 -4.27 -8.29
C ALA A 190 -14.02 -5.65 -8.23
N TYR A 191 -14.02 -6.31 -7.06
CA TYR A 191 -13.56 -7.70 -6.92
C TYR A 191 -14.44 -8.67 -7.69
N THR A 192 -15.76 -8.53 -7.58
CA THR A 192 -16.73 -9.39 -8.28
C THR A 192 -16.56 -9.28 -9.79
N ASP A 193 -16.57 -8.06 -10.32
CA ASP A 193 -16.52 -7.81 -11.76
C ASP A 193 -15.11 -8.03 -12.33
N GLY A 194 -14.10 -7.51 -11.64
CA GLY A 194 -12.71 -7.54 -12.10
C GLY A 194 -12.07 -8.93 -12.12
N LEU A 195 -12.55 -9.85 -11.27
CA LEU A 195 -12.10 -11.23 -11.21
C LEU A 195 -13.14 -12.24 -11.72
N ALA A 196 -14.29 -11.74 -12.20
CA ALA A 196 -15.46 -12.54 -12.59
C ALA A 196 -15.78 -13.63 -11.55
N LEU A 197 -15.91 -13.22 -10.29
CA LEU A 197 -16.05 -14.17 -9.19
C LEU A 197 -17.35 -14.98 -9.32
N PRO A 198 -17.30 -16.31 -9.12
CA PRO A 198 -18.50 -17.12 -9.12
C PRO A 198 -19.36 -16.78 -7.90
N ILE A 199 -20.68 -16.98 -8.02
CA ILE A 199 -21.67 -16.61 -6.99
C ILE A 199 -21.33 -17.18 -5.61
N PHE A 200 -20.81 -18.41 -5.56
CA PHE A 200 -20.46 -19.07 -4.30
C PHE A 200 -19.30 -18.39 -3.54
N ALA A 201 -18.46 -17.60 -4.22
CA ALA A 201 -17.30 -16.92 -3.64
C ALA A 201 -17.64 -15.52 -3.09
N LEU A 202 -18.77 -14.94 -3.51
CA LEU A 202 -19.20 -13.60 -3.08
C LEU A 202 -19.34 -13.45 -1.55
N PRO A 203 -19.81 -14.45 -0.78
CA PRO A 203 -19.85 -14.36 0.67
C PRO A 203 -18.49 -14.09 1.30
N SER A 204 -17.39 -14.61 0.72
CA SER A 204 -16.03 -14.42 1.25
C SER A 204 -15.54 -12.97 1.17
N LEU A 205 -16.15 -12.13 0.32
CA LEU A 205 -15.84 -10.69 0.28
C LEU A 205 -16.32 -9.93 1.54
N LYS A 206 -17.07 -10.58 2.43
CA LYS A 206 -17.47 -10.05 3.74
C LYS A 206 -16.46 -10.38 4.86
N ASN A 207 -15.45 -11.20 4.57
CA ASN A 207 -14.40 -11.51 5.54
C ASN A 207 -13.62 -10.24 5.93
N ASP A 208 -12.97 -10.31 7.08
CA ASP A 208 -11.91 -9.37 7.44
C ASP A 208 -10.67 -9.68 6.59
N PHE A 209 -10.13 -8.68 5.90
CA PHE A 209 -8.92 -8.78 5.07
C PHE A 209 -7.62 -8.61 5.86
N GLY A 210 -7.71 -8.51 7.19
CA GLY A 210 -6.59 -8.64 8.11
C GLY A 210 -6.12 -7.30 8.63
N THR A 211 -4.83 -7.05 8.54
CA THR A 211 -4.21 -5.89 9.20
C THR A 211 -3.30 -5.10 8.27
N LEU A 212 -3.16 -3.82 8.58
CA LEU A 212 -2.19 -2.90 8.00
C LEU A 212 -1.34 -2.32 9.13
N THR A 213 -0.05 -2.61 9.13
CA THR A 213 0.88 -2.14 10.16
C THR A 213 1.84 -1.11 9.57
N GLN A 214 1.79 0.12 10.07
CA GLN A 214 2.67 1.19 9.63
C GLN A 214 3.85 1.32 10.59
N THR A 215 5.05 1.30 10.03
CA THR A 215 6.28 1.67 10.74
C THR A 215 6.88 2.87 10.03
N VAL A 216 7.01 3.98 10.74
CA VAL A 216 7.66 5.19 10.26
C VAL A 216 8.96 5.38 11.03
N THR A 217 10.06 5.57 10.32
CA THR A 217 11.36 5.88 10.92
C THR A 217 12.11 6.89 10.06
N LEU A 218 13.02 7.65 10.67
CA LEU A 218 13.94 8.54 9.95
C LEU A 218 15.22 7.83 9.47
N LYS A 219 15.33 6.51 9.68
CA LYS A 219 16.43 5.73 9.09
C LYS A 219 16.38 5.89 7.58
N LEU A 220 17.46 6.39 6.98
CA LEU A 220 17.55 6.54 5.53
C LEU A 220 17.62 5.17 4.85
N ARG A 221 16.91 5.03 3.73
CA ARG A 221 17.09 3.89 2.83
C ARG A 221 18.31 4.12 1.94
N SER A 222 18.92 3.04 1.45
CA SER A 222 20.11 3.11 0.59
C SER A 222 19.86 3.83 -0.74
N ARG A 223 18.63 3.75 -1.26
CA ARG A 223 18.17 4.46 -2.45
C ARG A 223 16.73 4.95 -2.24
N PRO A 224 16.42 6.23 -2.47
CA PRO A 224 15.05 6.74 -2.41
C PRO A 224 14.11 5.93 -3.30
N ILE A 225 12.89 5.70 -2.84
CA ILE A 225 11.85 5.06 -3.64
C ILE A 225 11.24 6.08 -4.61
N SER A 226 10.88 5.58 -5.79
CA SER A 226 10.14 6.34 -6.79
C SER A 226 8.77 6.75 -6.23
N THR A 227 8.45 8.04 -6.35
CA THR A 227 7.13 8.58 -6.02
C THR A 227 6.21 8.67 -7.23
N ARG A 228 6.64 8.14 -8.39
CA ARG A 228 5.80 8.09 -9.59
C ARG A 228 4.65 7.11 -9.35
N PRO A 229 3.39 7.51 -9.59
CA PRO A 229 2.26 6.60 -9.48
C PRO A 229 2.46 5.37 -10.36
N TYR A 230 2.07 4.21 -9.83
CA TYR A 230 1.96 3.00 -10.60
C TYR A 230 0.80 3.15 -11.58
N VAL A 231 1.01 2.72 -12.82
CA VAL A 231 -0.02 2.68 -13.86
C VAL A 231 -0.19 1.21 -14.24
N ALA A 232 -1.40 0.69 -14.06
CA ALA A 232 -1.71 -0.67 -14.47
C ALA A 232 -1.55 -0.79 -16.00
N GLN A 233 -0.96 -1.90 -16.42
CA GLN A 233 -0.80 -2.28 -17.83
C GLN A 233 -1.97 -3.17 -18.26
#